data_AF-A0A9W6DFW1-F1
#
_entry.id   AF-A0A9W6DFW1-F1
#
_cell.length_a   1.000
_cell.length_b   1.000
_cell.length_c   1.000
_cell.angle_alpha   90.00
_cell.angle_beta   90.00
_cell.angle_gamma   90.00
#
_symmetry.space_group_name_H-M   'P 1'
#
loop_
_entity.id
_entity.type
_entity.pdbx_description
1 polymer ?
#
loop_
_entity_poly.entity_id
_entity_poly.type
_entity_poly.pdbx_seq_one_letter_code
_entity_poly.pdbx_strand_id
1 'polypeptide(L)'
;MTITNQFIAVLIMAVVTYIPRVAPLVIFKRKIKSKFLCSFLSYVPYAVLGAMTFPSILYSTKHIYSAVAGLLTALVVAYFDKSLIKVAVSAILTVYIFELLI
;
A
#
# COMPACT_ATOMS: atom_id res chain seq x y z
N MET A 1 27.92 27.18 7.25
CA MET A 1 27.33 25.85 7.55
C MET A 1 27.13 25.10 6.24
N THR A 2 28.20 24.61 5.60
CA THR A 2 28.77 23.25 5.69
C THR A 2 28.14 22.30 4.66
N ILE A 3 28.51 22.42 3.39
CA ILE A 3 28.22 21.44 2.32
C ILE A 3 28.61 20.02 2.77
N THR A 4 29.67 19.90 3.58
CA THR A 4 30.09 18.66 4.23
C THR A 4 28.99 18.02 5.11
N ASN A 5 28.15 18.81 5.80
CA ASN A 5 27.03 18.29 6.60
C ASN A 5 25.90 17.74 5.72
N GLN A 6 25.65 18.31 4.53
CA GLN A 6 24.65 17.78 3.60
C GLN A 6 25.12 16.44 3.00
N PHE A 7 26.38 16.34 2.61
CA PHE A 7 26.96 15.06 2.17
C PHE A 7 26.96 14.00 3.27
N ILE A 8 27.30 14.37 4.51
CA ILE A 8 27.22 13.47 5.66
C ILE A 8 25.76 13.05 5.92
N ALA A 9 24.79 13.96 5.83
CA ALA A 9 23.37 13.62 6.01
C ALA A 9 22.86 12.65 4.93
N VAL A 10 23.25 12.86 3.66
CA VAL A 10 22.91 11.94 2.56
C VAL A 10 23.55 10.57 2.78
N LEU A 11 24.81 10.52 3.22
CA LEU A 11 25.51 9.28 3.49
C LEU A 11 24.88 8.51 4.66
N ILE A 12 24.50 9.21 5.74
CA ILE A 12 23.77 8.63 6.88
C ILE A 12 22.40 8.14 6.45
N MET A 13 21.66 8.92 5.66
CA MET A 13 20.35 8.52 5.14
C MET A 13 20.45 7.27 4.25
N ALA A 14 21.48 7.20 3.41
CA ALA A 14 21.74 6.03 2.57
C ALA A 14 21.99 4.79 3.45
N VAL A 15 22.88 4.87 4.43
CA VAL A 15 23.19 3.76 5.36
C VAL A 15 21.96 3.31 6.14
N VAL A 16 21.22 4.24 6.76
CA VAL A 16 20.03 3.95 7.57
C VAL A 16 18.88 3.38 6.73
N THR A 17 18.76 3.74 5.45
CA THR A 17 17.69 3.22 4.58
C THR A 17 18.05 1.88 3.95
N TYR A 18 19.33 1.67 3.60
CA TYR A 18 19.78 0.42 2.96
C TYR A 18 19.88 -0.75 3.95
N ILE A 19 20.37 -0.52 5.17
CA ILE A 19 20.55 -1.57 6.17
C ILE A 19 19.24 -2.33 6.45
N PRO A 20 18.10 -1.68 6.74
CA PRO A 20 16.83 -2.37 7.01
C PRO A 20 16.21 -3.01 5.75
N ARG A 21 16.59 -2.57 4.54
CA ARG A 21 16.11 -3.18 3.28
C ARG A 21 16.90 -4.44 2.92
N VAL A 22 18.21 -4.46 3.17
CA VAL A 22 19.07 -5.61 2.89
C VAL A 22 19.12 -6.61 4.05
N ALA A 23 18.91 -6.18 5.29
CA ALA A 23 18.82 -7.05 6.46
C ALA A 23 17.78 -8.18 6.31
N PRO A 24 16.51 -7.94 5.90
CA PRO A 24 15.55 -9.01 5.70
C PRO A 24 15.99 -9.96 4.59
N LEU A 25 16.60 -9.46 3.51
CA LEU A 25 17.10 -10.28 2.41
C LEU A 25 18.30 -11.17 2.83
N VAL A 26 19.15 -10.70 3.74
CA VAL A 26 20.33 -11.43 4.23
C VAL A 26 19.95 -12.43 5.34
N ILE A 27 19.05 -12.06 6.26
CA ILE A 27 18.55 -12.94 7.33
C ILE A 27 17.69 -14.09 6.76
N PHE A 28 16.85 -13.83 5.75
CA PHE A 28 15.97 -14.86 5.15
C PHE A 28 16.64 -15.79 4.14
N LYS A 29 17.98 -15.73 3.97
CA LYS A 29 18.72 -16.70 3.12
C LYS A 29 18.82 -18.11 3.70
N ARG A 30 18.42 -18.36 4.96
CA ARG A 30 18.31 -19.74 5.48
C ARG A 30 17.11 -20.41 4.82
N LYS A 31 17.32 -21.52 4.10
CA LYS A 31 16.27 -22.40 3.56
C LYS A 31 15.28 -22.75 4.68
N ILE A 32 14.15 -22.04 4.75
CA ILE A 32 13.05 -22.36 5.65
C ILE A 32 12.42 -23.65 5.13
N LYS A 33 12.68 -24.75 5.83
CA LYS A 33 12.20 -26.10 5.49
C LYS A 33 10.70 -26.32 5.81
N SER A 34 10.01 -25.31 6.34
CA SER A 34 8.58 -25.36 6.69
C SER A 34 7.73 -24.56 5.70
N LYS A 35 6.83 -25.25 4.98
CA LYS A 35 5.82 -24.65 4.09
C LYS A 35 4.99 -23.54 4.76
N PHE A 36 4.81 -23.63 6.08
CA PHE A 36 3.95 -22.73 6.85
C PHE A 36 4.54 -21.32 6.96
N LEU A 37 5.83 -21.20 7.31
CA LEU A 37 6.50 -19.90 7.39
C LEU A 37 6.67 -19.25 6.02
N CYS A 38 6.93 -20.03 4.97
CA CYS A 38 7.08 -19.50 3.62
C CYS A 38 5.75 -19.00 3.04
N SER A 39 4.65 -19.72 3.29
CA SER A 39 3.30 -19.25 2.95
C SER A 39 2.96 -17.99 3.77
N PHE A 40 3.16 -18.02 5.08
CA PHE A 40 2.88 -16.87 5.94
C PHE A 40 3.63 -15.62 5.48
N LEU A 41 4.94 -15.71 5.24
CA LEU A 41 5.75 -14.57 4.80
C LEU A 41 5.37 -14.07 3.40
N SER A 42 4.85 -14.94 2.54
CA SER A 42 4.36 -14.55 1.22
C SER A 42 3.02 -13.82 1.30
N TYR A 43 2.17 -14.13 2.29
CA TYR A 43 0.88 -13.45 2.51
C TYR A 43 1.01 -12.15 3.33
N VAL A 44 2.03 -12.03 4.19
CA VAL A 44 2.24 -10.84 5.03
C VAL A 44 2.28 -9.53 4.22
N PRO A 45 3.07 -9.38 3.15
CA PRO A 45 3.09 -8.15 2.36
C PRO A 45 1.72 -7.76 1.80
N TYR A 46 0.97 -8.73 1.25
CA TYR A 46 -0.36 -8.48 0.70
C TYR A 46 -1.37 -8.09 1.79
N ALA A 47 -1.31 -8.75 2.95
CA ALA A 47 -2.15 -8.42 4.10
C ALA A 47 -1.83 -7.03 4.65
N VAL A 48 -0.55 -6.67 4.74
CA VAL A 48 -0.10 -5.35 5.19
C VAL A 48 -0.52 -4.26 4.20
N LEU A 49 -0.34 -4.48 2.90
CA LEU A 49 -0.82 -3.56 1.87
C LEU A 49 -2.33 -3.34 1.99
N GLY A 50 -3.12 -4.40 2.12
CA GLY A 50 -4.56 -4.31 2.35
C GLY A 50 -4.92 -3.55 3.64
N ALA A 51 -4.25 -3.85 4.75
CA ALA A 51 -4.46 -3.21 6.04
C ALA A 51 -4.08 -1.72 6.04
N MET A 52 -3.14 -1.30 5.20
CA MET A 52 -2.81 0.12 5.00
C MET A 52 -3.82 0.81 4.08
N THR A 53 -4.24 0.15 3.00
CA THR A 53 -5.13 0.74 1.99
C THR A 53 -6.58 0.87 2.46
N PHE A 54 -7.11 -0.13 3.18
CA PHE A 54 -8.49 -0.14 3.66
C PHE A 54 -8.88 1.08 4.52
N PRO A 55 -8.12 1.46 5.57
CA PRO A 55 -8.40 2.67 6.32
C PRO A 55 -8.19 3.93 5.47
N SER A 56 -7.15 4.00 4.64
CA SER A 56 -6.92 5.16 3.78
C SER A 56 -8.09 5.45 2.84
N ILE A 57 -8.73 4.43 2.26
CA ILE A 57 -9.90 4.63 1.39
C ILE A 57 -11.11 5.18 2.16
N LEU A 58 -11.34 4.72 3.38
CA LEU A 58 -12.48 5.16 4.19
C LEU A 58 -12.30 6.55 4.80
N TYR A 59 -11.07 6.92 5.16
CA TYR A 59 -10.76 8.21 5.78
C TYR A 59 -10.32 9.31 4.79
N SER A 60 -10.10 8.98 3.52
CA SER A 60 -9.71 9.99 2.53
C SER A 60 -10.84 10.94 2.12
N THR A 61 -12.11 10.58 2.40
CA THR A 61 -13.28 11.39 2.05
C THR A 61 -13.92 11.97 3.30
N LYS A 62 -14.42 13.21 3.24
CA LYS A 62 -15.08 13.89 4.38
C LYS A 62 -16.30 13.14 4.91
N HIS A 63 -16.98 12.40 4.04
CA HIS A 63 -18.18 11.63 4.36
C HIS A 63 -17.97 10.14 4.13
N ILE A 64 -18.17 9.35 5.18
CA ILE A 64 -18.00 7.89 5.16
C ILE A 64 -18.90 7.22 4.11
N TYR A 65 -20.09 7.80 3.86
CA TYR A 65 -21.07 7.28 2.91
C TYR A 65 -20.57 7.30 1.46
N SER A 66 -19.87 8.37 1.06
CA SER A 66 -19.27 8.47 -0.28
C SER A 66 -18.11 7.48 -0.44
N ALA A 67 -17.27 7.33 0.60
CA ALA A 67 -16.18 6.35 0.59
C ALA A 67 -16.69 4.90 0.48
N VAL A 68 -17.75 4.55 1.20
CA VAL A 68 -18.37 3.21 1.11
C VAL A 68 -18.97 2.97 -0.28
N ALA A 69 -19.62 3.97 -0.89
CA ALA A 69 -20.11 3.87 -2.26
C ALA A 69 -18.97 3.65 -3.28
N GLY A 70 -17.85 4.35 -3.12
CA GLY A 70 -16.63 4.14 -3.91
C GLY A 70 -16.03 2.75 -3.74
N LEU A 71 -16.02 2.22 -2.52
CA LEU A 71 -15.49 0.89 -2.22
C LEU A 71 -16.38 -0.21 -2.82
N LEU A 72 -17.71 -0.07 -2.72
CA LEU A 72 -18.66 -1.01 -3.33
C LEU A 72 -18.55 -1.03 -4.85
N THR A 73 -18.47 0.13 -5.49
CA THR A 73 -18.28 0.19 -6.95
C THR A 73 -16.95 -0.39 -7.38
N ALA A 74 -15.87 -0.13 -6.66
CA ALA A 74 -14.58 -0.76 -6.90
C ALA A 74 -14.66 -2.30 -6.79
N LEU A 75 -15.33 -2.82 -5.76
CA LEU A 75 -15.49 -4.26 -5.52
C LEU A 75 -16.28 -4.93 -6.66
N VAL A 76 -17.39 -4.33 -7.08
CA VAL A 76 -18.23 -4.85 -8.18
C VAL A 76 -17.45 -4.86 -9.49
N VAL A 77 -16.78 -3.75 -9.84
CA VAL A 77 -16.03 -3.66 -11.10
C VAL A 77 -14.79 -4.58 -11.11
N ALA A 78 -14.14 -4.76 -9.95
CA ALA A 78 -13.03 -5.69 -9.79
C ALA A 78 -13.46 -7.15 -9.97
N TYR A 79 -14.68 -7.51 -9.55
CA TYR A 79 -15.21 -8.87 -9.72
C TYR A 79 -15.42 -9.25 -11.20
N PHE A 80 -15.57 -8.27 -12.09
CA PHE A 80 -15.70 -8.50 -13.54
C PHE A 80 -14.35 -8.63 -14.27
N ASP A 81 -13.27 -8.99 -13.57
CA ASP A 81 -11.90 -9.21 -14.12
C ASP A 81 -11.39 -8.03 -14.97
N LYS A 82 -11.81 -6.80 -14.64
CA LYS A 82 -11.37 -5.60 -15.36
C LYS A 82 -10.00 -5.14 -14.88
N SER A 83 -9.22 -4.57 -15.81
CA SER A 83 -7.90 -3.99 -15.54
C SER A 83 -7.94 -3.01 -14.36
N LEU A 84 -6.90 -3.04 -13.50
CA LEU A 84 -6.77 -2.20 -12.29
C LEU A 84 -7.08 -0.72 -12.53
N ILE A 85 -6.63 -0.17 -13.67
CA ILE A 85 -6.86 1.23 -14.05
C ILE A 85 -8.37 1.51 -14.20
N LYS A 86 -9.14 0.61 -14.81
CA LYS A 86 -10.60 0.77 -14.98
C LYS A 86 -11.31 0.78 -13.64
N VAL A 87 -10.91 -0.11 -12.71
CA VAL A 87 -11.45 -0.16 -11.34
C VAL A 87 -11.18 1.14 -10.60
N ALA A 88 -9.92 1.62 -10.64
CA ALA A 88 -9.51 2.85 -9.98
C ALA A 88 -10.28 4.07 -10.50
N VAL A 89 -10.38 4.23 -11.83
CA VAL A 89 -11.13 5.34 -12.44
C VAL A 89 -12.61 5.27 -12.08
N SER A 90 -13.25 4.10 -12.11
CA SER A 90 -14.67 3.97 -11.72
C SER A 90 -14.92 4.31 -10.26
N ALA A 91 -14.01 3.92 -9.36
CA ALA A 91 -14.13 4.21 -7.93
C ALA A 91 -14.01 5.72 -7.67
N ILE A 92 -13.00 6.36 -8.26
CA ILE A 92 -12.79 7.82 -8.14
C ILE A 92 -13.99 8.58 -8.69
N LEU A 93 -14.49 8.20 -9.87
CA LEU A 93 -15.65 8.85 -10.49
C LEU A 93 -16.89 8.75 -9.60
N THR A 94 -17.12 7.59 -9.00
CA THR A 94 -18.26 7.35 -8.10
C THR A 94 -18.15 8.20 -6.84
N VAL A 95 -17.00 8.19 -6.16
CA VAL A 95 -16.78 9.01 -4.95
C VAL A 95 -16.96 10.50 -5.28
N TYR A 96 -16.45 10.95 -6.42
CA TYR A 96 -16.57 12.34 -6.86
C TYR A 96 -18.02 12.75 -7.10
N ILE A 97 -18.82 11.91 -7.79
CA ILE A 97 -20.25 12.18 -8.02
C ILE A 97 -21.02 12.20 -6.70
N PHE A 98 -20.74 11.27 -5.79
CA PHE A 98 -21.40 11.20 -4.48
C PHE A 98 -21.03 12.38 -3.58
N GLU A 99 -19.78 12.83 -3.61
CA GLU A 99 -19.33 14.02 -2.85
C GLU A 99 -19.87 15.33 -3.44
N LEU A 100 -20.22 15.36 -4.73
CA LEU A 100 -20.87 16.52 -5.36
C LEU A 100 -22.37 16.61 -5.04
N LEU A 101 -23.01 15.49 -4.70
CA LEU A 101 -24.44 15.38 -4.45
C LEU A 101 -24.80 15.55 -2.98
N ILE A 102 -23.82 15.36 -2.08
CA ILE A 102 -23.91 15.55 -0.62
C ILE A 102 -23.36 16.93 -0.23
#